data_AF-A0A833WH84-F1
#
_entry.id   AF-A0A833WH84-F1
#
_cell.length_a   1.000
_cell.length_b   1.000
_cell.length_c   1.000
_cell.angle_alpha   90.00
_cell.angle_beta   90.00
_cell.angle_gamma   90.00
#
_symmetry.space_group_name_H-M   'P 1'
#
loop_
_entity.id
_entity.type
_entity.pdbx_description
1 polymer ?
#
loop_
_entity_poly.entity_id
_entity_poly.type
_entity_poly.pdbx_seq_one_letter_code
_entity_poly.pdbx_strand_id
1 'polypeptide(L)'
;MHKILHVGPDTCSMVSKLLKEEETEAWGVEPYDIEDADTNCKVLVGKGVVRVANIKFPLLYRSKSFFLVIILDALDYLSPRYLNKTLPDLARVSVDGLAIFT
;
A
#
# COMPACT_ATOMS: atom_id res chain seq x y z
N MET A 1 9.84 11.76 -11.01
CA MET A 1 9.54 10.94 -9.82
C MET A 1 8.14 10.36 -9.89
N HIS A 2 8.03 9.04 -10.01
CA HIS A 2 6.77 8.27 -9.99
C HIS A 2 6.41 7.91 -8.56
N LYS A 3 5.18 8.24 -8.15
CA LYS A 3 4.66 7.92 -6.81
C LYS A 3 4.05 6.53 -6.80
N ILE A 4 4.60 5.63 -6.00
CA ILE A 4 4.14 4.23 -5.90
C ILE A 4 3.52 4.00 -4.54
N LEU A 5 2.34 3.38 -4.52
CA LEU A 5 1.72 2.86 -3.30
C LEU A 5 1.79 1.34 -3.31
N HIS A 6 2.42 0.76 -2.30
CA HIS A 6 2.35 -0.69 -2.05
C HIS A 6 1.29 -0.98 -0.98
N VAL A 7 0.50 -2.03 -1.19
CA VAL A 7 -0.54 -2.50 -0.27
C VAL A 7 -0.43 -4.01 -0.13
N GLY A 8 -0.16 -4.51 1.07
CA GLY A 8 -0.04 -5.95 1.31
C GLY A 8 0.91 -6.31 2.44
N PRO A 9 1.14 -7.61 2.68
CA PRO A 9 2.17 -8.05 3.60
C PRO A 9 3.55 -7.59 3.09
N ASP A 10 4.54 -7.57 3.99
CA ASP A 10 5.92 -7.17 3.70
C ASP A 10 6.05 -5.75 3.11
N THR A 11 5.06 -4.88 3.33
CA THR A 11 5.02 -3.54 2.76
C THR A 11 6.27 -2.74 3.11
N CYS A 12 6.75 -2.85 4.35
CA CYS A 12 7.98 -2.19 4.78
C CYS A 12 9.22 -2.60 3.96
N SER A 13 9.33 -3.88 3.61
CA SER A 13 10.44 -4.42 2.79
C SER A 13 10.36 -3.89 1.37
N MET A 14 9.16 -3.94 0.76
CA MET A 14 8.93 -3.45 -0.60
C MET A 14 9.17 -1.94 -0.71
N VAL A 15 8.64 -1.16 0.21
CA VAL A 15 8.88 0.29 0.27
C VAL A 15 10.36 0.59 0.46
N SER A 16 11.08 -0.14 1.33
CA SER A 16 12.52 0.05 1.53
C SER A 16 13.35 -0.19 0.26
N LYS A 17 12.91 -1.10 -0.62
CA LYS A 17 13.55 -1.35 -1.92
C LYS A 17 13.22 -0.22 -2.90
N LEU A 18 11.94 0.13 -3.03
CA LEU A 18 11.48 1.19 -3.93
C LEU A 18 12.09 2.56 -3.63
N LEU A 19 12.32 2.88 -2.36
CA LEU A 19 12.99 4.13 -1.96
C LEU A 19 14.46 4.23 -2.40
N LYS A 20 15.07 3.13 -2.86
CA LYS A 20 16.44 3.11 -3.40
C LYS A 20 16.47 3.24 -4.92
N GLU A 21 15.31 3.09 -5.58
CA GLU A 21 15.22 3.22 -7.03
C GLU A 21 15.24 4.70 -7.43
N GLU A 22 15.92 4.98 -8.54
CA GLU A 22 15.92 6.33 -9.10
C GLU A 22 14.51 6.70 -9.59
N GLU A 23 14.20 8.01 -9.57
CA GLU A 23 12.92 8.54 -10.05
C GLU A 23 11.67 7.94 -9.37
N THR A 24 11.78 7.38 -8.16
CA THR A 24 10.65 6.77 -7.44
C THR A 24 10.45 7.38 -6.06
N GLU A 25 9.19 7.69 -5.73
CA GLU A 25 8.75 7.96 -4.35
C GLU A 25 7.80 6.86 -3.93
N ALA A 26 7.96 6.31 -2.72
CA ALA A 26 7.20 5.14 -2.27
C ALA A 26 6.46 5.36 -0.95
N TRP A 27 5.24 4.84 -0.88
CA TRP A 27 4.41 4.76 0.32
C TRP A 27 3.87 3.35 0.47
N GLY A 28 3.48 3.01 1.70
CA GLY A 28 2.98 1.70 2.04
C GLY A 28 1.70 1.72 2.85
N VAL A 29 0.85 0.72 2.64
CA VAL A 29 -0.22 0.33 3.56
C VAL A 29 -0.02 -1.13 3.97
N GLU A 30 0.26 -1.32 5.26
CA GLU A 30 0.36 -2.64 5.88
C GLU A 30 -1.01 -2.98 6.49
N PRO A 31 -1.76 -3.95 5.93
CA PRO A 31 -3.08 -4.32 6.45
C PRO A 31 -3.04 -5.16 7.73
N TYR A 32 -1.87 -5.72 8.08
CA TYR A 32 -1.67 -6.54 9.26
C TYR A 32 -0.97 -5.76 10.39
N ASP A 33 -0.93 -6.36 11.58
CA ASP A 33 -0.21 -5.77 12.71
C ASP A 33 1.31 -5.86 12.52
N ILE A 34 2.03 -4.95 13.17
CA ILE A 34 3.48 -4.77 13.09
C ILE A 34 4.17 -4.99 14.45
N GLU A 35 3.51 -5.64 15.42
CA GLU A 35 4.07 -5.91 16.76
C GLU A 35 5.48 -6.55 16.66
N ASP A 36 5.59 -7.61 15.85
CA ASP A 36 6.82 -8.37 15.61
C ASP A 36 7.69 -7.80 14.47
N ALA A 37 7.34 -6.64 13.93
CA ALA A 37 8.10 -6.04 12.83
C ALA A 37 9.50 -5.58 13.29
N ASP A 38 10.44 -5.62 12.35
CA ASP A 38 11.80 -5.17 12.58
C ASP A 38 11.90 -3.66 12.84
N THR A 39 13.09 -3.22 13.30
CA THR A 39 13.35 -1.81 13.60
C THR A 39 13.14 -0.91 12.38
N ASN A 40 13.49 -1.39 11.18
CA ASN A 40 13.38 -0.61 9.96
C ASN A 40 11.91 -0.32 9.60
N CYS A 41 11.05 -1.32 9.71
CA CYS A 41 9.63 -1.19 9.50
C CYS A 41 9.00 -0.24 10.53
N LYS A 42 9.37 -0.38 11.80
CA LYS A 42 8.93 0.55 12.88
C LYS A 42 9.33 2.00 12.59
N VAL A 43 10.52 2.23 12.02
CA VAL A 43 10.96 3.57 11.59
C VAL A 43 10.13 4.10 10.41
N LEU A 44 9.84 3.26 9.40
CA LEU A 44 9.01 3.66 8.26
C LEU A 44 7.59 4.03 8.67
N VAL A 45 7.03 3.28 9.62
CA VAL A 45 5.71 3.56 10.21
C VAL A 45 5.75 4.83 11.05
N GLY A 46 6.77 4.98 11.91
CA GLY A 46 6.97 6.20 12.71
C GLY A 46 7.14 7.47 11.87
N LYS A 47 7.72 7.35 10.66
CA LYS A 47 7.83 8.46 9.68
C LYS A 47 6.55 8.68 8.86
N GLY A 48 5.55 7.80 8.98
CA GLY A 48 4.30 7.86 8.22
C GLY A 48 4.45 7.53 6.72
N VAL A 49 5.59 6.95 6.32
CA VAL A 49 5.82 6.47 4.95
C VAL A 49 4.99 5.20 4.72
N VAL A 50 4.98 4.31 5.72
CA VAL A 50 4.09 3.16 5.79
C VAL A 50 2.99 3.46 6.80
N ARG A 51 1.74 3.13 6.47
CA ARG A 51 0.60 3.24 7.37
C ARG A 51 0.05 1.87 7.67
N VAL A 52 -0.17 1.57 8.95
CA VAL A 52 -0.92 0.38 9.36
C VAL A 52 -2.40 0.69 9.25
N ALA A 53 -3.10 0.05 8.31
CA ALA A 53 -4.50 0.35 8.06
C ALA A 53 -5.24 -0.82 7.41
N ASN A 54 -6.45 -1.09 7.91
CA ASN A 54 -7.31 -2.12 7.33
C ASN A 54 -7.95 -1.64 6.02
N ILE A 55 -7.59 -2.28 4.91
CA ILE A 55 -8.05 -1.92 3.56
C ILE A 55 -9.53 -2.25 3.29
N LYS A 56 -10.25 -2.82 4.27
CA LYS A 56 -11.72 -2.87 4.28
C LYS A 56 -12.34 -1.47 4.31
N PHE A 57 -11.60 -0.47 4.77
CA PHE A 57 -12.02 0.92 4.85
C PHE A 57 -11.27 1.77 3.83
N PRO A 58 -11.89 2.86 3.33
CA PRO A 58 -11.25 3.72 2.34
C PRO A 58 -9.92 4.30 2.84
N LEU A 59 -8.92 4.32 1.97
CA LEU A 59 -7.65 4.95 2.27
C LEU A 59 -7.79 6.47 2.27
N LEU A 60 -7.14 7.13 3.22
CA LEU A 60 -7.14 8.60 3.36
C LEU A 60 -6.22 9.30 2.35
N TYR A 61 -6.22 8.83 1.10
CA TYR A 61 -5.52 9.44 -0.01
C TYR A 61 -6.50 10.10 -0.97
N ARG A 62 -6.08 11.23 -1.54
CA ARG A 62 -6.84 11.91 -2.60
C ARG A 62 -6.84 11.03 -3.85
N SER A 63 -7.87 11.18 -4.68
CA SER A 63 -7.92 10.47 -5.96
C SER A 63 -6.71 10.86 -6.81
N LYS A 64 -6.17 9.92 -7.60
CA LYS A 64 -5.03 10.15 -8.49
C LYS A 64 -3.78 10.68 -7.76
N SER A 65 -3.50 10.17 -6.56
CA SER A 65 -2.31 10.54 -5.78
C SER A 65 -1.05 9.77 -6.19
N PHE A 66 -1.23 8.55 -6.68
CA PHE A 66 -0.14 7.64 -7.02
C PHE A 66 -0.13 7.33 -8.50
N PHE A 67 1.04 7.30 -9.09
CA PHE A 67 1.21 6.85 -10.47
C PHE A 67 0.80 5.38 -10.61
N LEU A 68 1.30 4.53 -9.70
CA LEU A 68 1.04 3.09 -9.66
C LEU A 68 0.62 2.67 -8.25
N VAL A 69 -0.40 1.81 -8.17
CA VAL A 69 -0.78 1.11 -6.94
C VAL A 69 -0.51 -0.38 -7.14
N ILE A 70 0.28 -0.97 -6.25
CA ILE A 70 0.64 -2.38 -6.24
C ILE A 70 -0.07 -3.02 -5.05
N ILE A 71 -0.91 -4.01 -5.32
CA ILE A 71 -1.58 -4.83 -4.32
C ILE A 71 -0.96 -6.22 -4.38
N LEU A 72 -0.36 -6.68 -3.30
CA LEU A 72 0.26 -8.00 -3.17
C LEU A 72 -0.44 -8.75 -2.03
N ASP A 73 -1.00 -9.93 -2.31
CA ASP A 73 -1.57 -10.89 -1.33
C ASP A 73 -2.48 -10.26 -0.25
N ALA A 74 -3.14 -9.14 -0.59
CA ALA A 74 -3.91 -8.34 0.36
C ALA A 74 -5.42 -8.51 0.17
N LEU A 75 -5.88 -9.12 -0.92
CA LEU A 75 -7.30 -9.18 -1.26
C LEU A 75 -7.97 -10.46 -0.78
N ASP A 76 -7.21 -11.52 -0.52
CA ASP A 76 -7.74 -12.88 -0.33
C ASP A 76 -8.56 -13.03 0.95
N TYR A 77 -8.30 -12.18 1.95
CA TYR A 77 -9.04 -12.18 3.21
C TYR A 77 -10.35 -11.36 3.15
N LEU A 78 -10.61 -10.68 2.02
CA LEU A 78 -11.80 -9.84 1.84
C LEU A 78 -12.97 -10.66 1.32
N SER A 79 -14.14 -10.52 1.96
CA SER A 79 -15.37 -11.10 1.42
C SER A 79 -15.79 -10.37 0.14
N PRO A 80 -16.64 -10.98 -0.72
CA PRO A 80 -17.12 -10.34 -1.96
C PRO A 80 -17.72 -8.95 -1.74
N ARG A 81 -18.37 -8.73 -0.58
CA ARG A 81 -18.94 -7.43 -0.20
C ARG A 81 -17.86 -6.36 -0.01
N TYR A 82 -16.72 -6.71 0.59
CA TYR A 82 -15.63 -5.76 0.82
C TYR A 82 -14.80 -5.58 -0.45
N LEU A 83 -14.54 -6.64 -1.22
CA LEU A 83 -13.85 -6.55 -2.51
C LEU A 83 -14.51 -5.51 -3.44
N ASN A 84 -15.84 -5.56 -3.57
CA ASN A 84 -16.61 -4.61 -4.38
C ASN A 84 -16.50 -3.14 -3.93
N LYS A 85 -16.04 -2.87 -2.71
CA LYS A 85 -15.81 -1.51 -2.19
C LYS A 85 -14.34 -1.12 -2.22
N THR A 86 -13.47 -2.04 -1.82
CA THR A 86 -12.02 -1.82 -1.70
C THR A 86 -11.36 -1.65 -3.06
N LEU A 87 -11.70 -2.48 -4.05
CA LEU A 87 -11.09 -2.38 -5.39
C LEU A 87 -11.32 -1.01 -6.06
N PRO A 88 -12.55 -0.46 -6.10
CA PRO A 88 -12.77 0.89 -6.61
C PRO A 88 -12.00 1.98 -5.84
N ASP A 89 -11.86 1.86 -4.52
CA ASP A 89 -11.12 2.85 -3.74
C ASP A 89 -9.60 2.80 -4.03
N LEU A 90 -9.03 1.60 -4.15
CA LEU A 90 -7.63 1.41 -4.53
C LEU A 90 -7.37 1.85 -5.98
N ALA A 91 -8.30 1.59 -6.90
CA ALA A 91 -8.22 2.08 -8.27
C ALA A 91 -8.29 3.62 -8.33
N ARG A 92 -9.17 4.24 -7.53
CA ARG A 92 -9.36 5.70 -7.49
C ARG A 92 -8.10 6.47 -7.11
N VAL A 93 -7.26 5.92 -6.24
CA VAL A 93 -6.04 6.61 -5.79
C VAL A 93 -4.89 6.50 -6.81
N SER A 94 -5.02 5.61 -7.79
CA SER A 94 -4.10 5.49 -8.92
C SER A 94 -4.39 6.52 -10.02
N VAL A 95 -3.35 6.92 -10.76
CA VAL A 95 -3.40 7.76 -11.96
C VAL A 95 -3.39 6.90 -13.21
N ASP A 96 -2.46 5.94 -13.28
CA ASP A 96 -2.12 5.20 -14.50
C ASP A 96 -2.45 3.72 -14.38
N GLY A 97 -1.92 3.07 -13.33
CA GLY A 97 -1.97 1.61 -13.23
C GLY A 97 -2.39 1.09 -11.86
N LEU A 98 -3.11 -0.03 -11.88
CA LEU A 98 -3.34 -0.88 -10.70
C LEU A 98 -2.80 -2.27 -11.02
N ALA A 99 -1.80 -2.72 -10.28
CA ALA A 99 -1.24 -4.06 -10.39
C ALA A 99 -1.70 -4.90 -9.19
N ILE A 100 -2.26 -6.08 -9.46
CA ILE A 100 -2.79 -6.99 -8.45
C ILE A 100 -2.08 -8.33 -8.58
N PHE A 101 -1.46 -8.76 -7.49
CA PHE A 101 -0.82 -10.05 -7.31
C PHE A 101 -1.52 -10.77 -6.16
N THR A 102 -1.95 -12.01 -6.42
CA THR A 102 -2.76 -12.89 -5.58
C THR A 102 -2.23 -14.32 -5.72
#